data_AF-A0A560CS28-F1
#
_entry.id   AF-A0A560CS28-F1
#
_cell.length_a   1.000
_cell.length_b   1.000
_cell.length_c   1.000
_cell.angle_alpha   90.00
_cell.angle_beta   90.00
_cell.angle_gamma   90.00
#
_symmetry.space_group_name_H-M   'P 1'
#
loop_
_entity.id
_entity.type
_entity.pdbx_description
1 polymer ?
#
loop_
_entity_poly.entity_id
_entity_poly.type
_entity_poly.pdbx_seq_one_letter_code
_entity_poly.pdbx_strand_id
1 'polypeptide(L)'
;MHELALSQGIIDVIRDQAAARGFTRVKTVRLVIGTLSHVEPQAIAFGFDAVSRGTIAEGAVLDIERPPGQAFCLTCEKPVPLPERSDPCPECDGHQLMVTGGEEMRVKELEVE
;
A
#
# COMPACT_ATOMS: atom_id res chain seq x y z
N MET A 1 13.91 -9.31 3.03
CA MET A 1 13.96 -9.50 1.55
C MET A 1 12.59 -9.32 0.91
N HIS A 2 11.50 -9.58 1.63
CA HIS A 2 10.13 -9.42 1.12
C HIS A 2 9.84 -7.97 0.67
N GLU A 3 10.22 -7.01 1.50
CA GLU A 3 10.00 -5.56 1.33
C GLU A 3 10.82 -4.98 0.18
N LEU A 4 12.02 -5.52 -0.05
CA LEU A 4 12.87 -5.13 -1.18
C LEU A 4 12.27 -5.62 -2.51
N ALA A 5 11.69 -6.82 -2.53
CA ALA A 5 10.98 -7.33 -3.70
C ALA A 5 9.70 -6.52 -3.99
N LEU A 6 8.95 -6.13 -2.95
CA LEU A 6 7.82 -5.19 -3.09
C LEU A 6 8.28 -3.83 -3.65
N SER A 7 9.39 -3.29 -3.14
CA SER A 7 9.97 -2.02 -3.62
C SER A 7 10.41 -2.10 -5.09
N GLN A 8 11.04 -3.20 -5.50
CA GLN A 8 11.39 -3.46 -6.90
C GLN A 8 10.13 -3.52 -7.78
N GLY A 9 9.07 -4.18 -7.32
CA GLY A 9 7.78 -4.22 -8.02
C GLY A 9 7.14 -2.84 -8.24
N ILE A 10 7.36 -1.86 -7.35
CA ILE A 10 6.93 -0.47 -7.57
C ILE A 10 7.69 0.14 -8.76
N ILE A 11 9.01 -0.04 -8.84
CA ILE A 11 9.83 0.43 -9.96
C ILE A 11 9.42 -0.24 -11.28
N ASP A 12 9.11 -1.54 -11.25
CA ASP A 12 8.62 -2.27 -12.41
C ASP A 12 7.30 -1.68 -12.93
N VAL A 13 6.32 -1.43 -12.04
CA VAL A 13 5.05 -0.77 -12.40
C VAL A 13 5.29 0.63 -12.97
N ILE A 14 6.20 1.41 -12.40
CA ILE A 14 6.55 2.77 -12.87
C ILE A 14 7.14 2.71 -14.28
N ARG A 15 8.11 1.82 -14.53
CA ARG A 15 8.73 1.63 -15.84
C ARG A 15 7.70 1.22 -16.90
N ASP A 16 6.81 0.30 -16.56
CA ASP A 16 5.81 -0.20 -17.50
C ASP A 16 4.77 0.89 -17.83
N GLN A 17 4.39 1.74 -16.87
CA GLN A 17 3.57 2.93 -17.13
C GLN A 17 4.32 3.99 -17.96
N ALA A 18 5.63 4.17 -17.75
CA ALA A 18 6.44 5.10 -18.52
C ALA A 18 6.55 4.68 -20.00
N ALA A 19 6.79 3.39 -20.25
CA ALA A 19 6.78 2.83 -21.60
C ALA A 19 5.43 3.00 -22.30
N ALA A 20 4.31 2.87 -21.56
CA ALA A 20 2.96 3.02 -22.11
C ALA A 20 2.52 4.47 -22.35
N ARG A 21 3.03 5.44 -21.56
CA ARG A 21 2.57 6.84 -21.57
C ARG A 21 3.60 7.86 -22.06
N GLY A 22 4.87 7.48 -22.19
CA GLY A 22 5.94 8.31 -22.75
C GLY A 22 6.58 9.33 -21.80
N PHE A 23 6.32 9.26 -20.49
CA PHE A 23 6.98 10.14 -19.51
C PHE A 23 8.39 9.63 -19.17
N THR A 24 9.32 10.56 -18.91
CA THR A 24 10.74 10.27 -18.65
C THR A 24 11.15 10.51 -17.20
N ARG A 25 10.28 11.10 -16.37
CA ARG A 25 10.55 11.37 -14.96
C ARG A 25 9.28 11.32 -14.11
N VAL A 26 9.40 10.77 -12.90
CA VAL A 26 8.37 10.78 -11.85
C VAL A 26 8.80 11.74 -10.75
N LYS A 27 7.88 12.59 -10.29
CA LYS A 27 8.07 13.51 -9.15
C LYS A 27 7.56 12.91 -7.85
N THR A 28 6.40 12.26 -7.91
CA THR A 28 5.71 11.73 -6.72
C THR A 28 5.08 10.39 -7.05
N VAL A 29 5.26 9.41 -6.17
CA VAL A 29 4.61 8.10 -6.20
C VAL A 29 3.65 8.04 -5.03
N ARG A 30 2.34 8.05 -5.29
CA ARG A 30 1.34 7.80 -4.24
C ARG A 30 1.11 6.30 -4.10
N LEU A 31 1.46 5.77 -2.96
CA LEU A 31 1.34 4.36 -2.61
C LEU A 31 0.28 4.20 -1.52
N VAL A 32 -0.63 3.24 -1.68
CA VAL A 32 -1.55 2.81 -0.63
C VAL A 32 -0.96 1.58 0.04
N ILE A 33 -0.87 1.59 1.38
CA ILE A 33 -0.52 0.44 2.22
C ILE A 33 -1.56 0.34 3.34
N GLY A 34 -2.49 -0.61 3.23
CA GLY A 34 -3.50 -0.84 4.25
C GLY A 34 -2.91 -1.33 5.59
N THR A 35 -3.55 -0.99 6.71
CA THR A 35 -2.99 -1.28 8.05
C THR A 35 -2.88 -2.77 8.40
N LEU A 36 -3.65 -3.64 7.72
CA LEU A 36 -3.68 -5.10 7.90
C LEU A 36 -2.83 -5.85 6.86
N SER A 37 -2.12 -5.13 5.97
CA SER A 37 -1.26 -5.71 4.92
C SER A 37 0.02 -6.39 5.45
N HIS A 38 0.38 -6.15 6.71
CA HIS A 38 1.66 -6.53 7.34
C HIS A 38 2.92 -5.95 6.65
N VAL A 39 2.77 -5.00 5.72
CA VAL A 39 3.89 -4.31 5.08
C VAL A 39 4.34 -3.14 5.94
N GLU A 40 5.63 -3.07 6.29
CA GLU A 40 6.23 -1.96 7.04
C GLU A 40 6.55 -0.76 6.12
N PRO A 41 5.84 0.38 6.24
CA PRO A 41 6.03 1.52 5.34
C PRO A 41 7.45 2.10 5.34
N GLN A 42 8.16 2.11 6.48
CA GLN A 42 9.53 2.60 6.55
C GLN A 42 10.50 1.71 5.78
N ALA A 43 10.27 0.39 5.79
CA ALA A 43 11.06 -0.57 5.03
C ALA A 43 10.81 -0.43 3.51
N ILE A 44 9.57 -0.14 3.10
CA ILE A 44 9.26 0.20 1.69
C ILE A 44 9.90 1.52 1.28
N ALA A 45 9.85 2.57 2.11
CA ALA A 45 10.48 3.85 1.80
C ALA A 45 12.01 3.71 1.64
N PHE A 46 12.66 2.98 2.54
CA PHE A 46 14.09 2.68 2.43
C PHE A 46 14.43 1.81 1.20
N GLY A 47 13.63 0.78 0.95
CA GLY A 47 13.78 -0.08 -0.23
C GLY A 47 13.64 0.70 -1.52
N PHE A 48 12.63 1.58 -1.62
CA PHE A 48 12.37 2.45 -2.76
C PHE A 48 13.51 3.44 -3.03
N ASP A 49 14.07 4.10 -2.02
CA ASP A 49 15.26 4.96 -2.19
C ASP A 49 16.48 4.17 -2.73
N ALA A 50 16.64 2.92 -2.29
CA ALA A 50 17.72 2.06 -2.78
C ALA A 50 17.51 1.61 -4.25
N VAL A 51 16.30 1.18 -4.62
CA VAL A 51 16.01 0.64 -5.98
C VAL A 51 15.67 1.70 -7.03
N SER A 52 15.32 2.92 -6.63
CA SER A 52 14.99 4.01 -7.56
C SER A 52 16.20 4.68 -8.21
N ARG A 53 17.41 4.48 -7.66
CA ARG A 53 18.66 5.06 -8.18
C ARG A 53 18.99 4.55 -9.59
N GLY A 54 19.34 5.44 -10.50
CA GLY A 54 19.53 5.14 -11.92
C GLY A 54 18.23 4.92 -12.70
N THR A 55 17.06 5.23 -12.12
CA THR A 55 15.75 5.07 -12.76
C THR A 55 15.02 6.40 -12.93
N ILE A 56 13.94 6.40 -13.71
CA ILE A 56 13.07 7.58 -13.90
C ILE A 56 12.35 8.04 -12.61
N ALA A 57 12.41 7.24 -11.54
CA ALA A 57 11.87 7.56 -10.21
C ALA A 57 12.97 8.01 -9.21
N GLU A 58 14.21 8.19 -9.65
CA GLU A 58 15.28 8.68 -8.77
C GLU A 58 14.93 10.07 -8.20
N GLY A 59 14.95 10.16 -6.87
CA GLY A 59 14.58 11.39 -6.15
C GLY A 59 13.07 11.71 -6.16
N ALA A 60 12.21 10.78 -6.60
CA ALA A 60 10.76 10.92 -6.47
C ALA A 60 10.32 10.86 -4.99
N VAL A 61 9.35 11.69 -4.63
CA VAL A 61 8.71 11.65 -3.30
C VAL A 61 7.81 10.43 -3.22
N LEU A 62 8.03 9.57 -2.22
CA LEU A 62 7.11 8.48 -1.90
C LEU A 62 6.08 8.97 -0.86
N ASP A 63 4.83 9.11 -1.29
CA ASP A 63 3.68 9.53 -0.49
C ASP A 63 2.86 8.30 -0.12
N ILE A 64 2.77 7.95 1.17
CA ILE A 64 2.17 6.69 1.63
C ILE A 64 0.84 6.94 2.34
N GLU A 65 -0.26 6.60 1.69
CA GLU A 65 -1.59 6.55 2.27
C GLU A 65 -1.79 5.25 3.06
N ARG A 66 -2.28 5.36 4.30
CA ARG A 66 -2.62 4.22 5.15
C ARG A 66 -4.12 4.16 5.44
N PRO A 67 -4.93 3.54 4.56
CA PRO A 67 -6.35 3.32 4.84
C PRO A 67 -6.51 2.36 6.04
N PRO A 68 -7.47 2.63 6.95
CA PRO A 68 -7.71 1.80 8.12
C PRO A 68 -8.25 0.42 7.72
N GLY A 69 -7.92 -0.59 8.51
CA GLY A 69 -8.52 -1.91 8.42
C GLY A 69 -10.03 -1.88 8.62
N GLN A 70 -10.74 -2.66 7.82
CA GLN A 70 -12.20 -2.81 7.85
C GLN A 70 -12.56 -4.28 7.73
N ALA A 71 -13.62 -4.68 8.43
CA ALA A 71 -14.20 -6.00 8.31
C ALA A 71 -15.73 -5.94 8.32
N PHE A 72 -16.37 -6.97 7.78
CA PHE A 72 -17.79 -7.22 7.94
C PHE A 72 -18.00 -8.21 9.08
N CYS A 73 -18.77 -7.81 10.10
CA CYS A 73 -19.13 -8.71 11.19
C CYS A 73 -20.33 -9.58 10.80
N LEU A 74 -20.16 -10.90 10.83
CA LEU A 74 -21.22 -11.86 10.49
C LEU A 74 -22.30 -11.94 11.58
N THR A 75 -22.01 -11.52 12.82
CA THR A 75 -22.96 -11.49 13.93
C THR A 75 -23.78 -10.19 13.98
N CYS A 76 -23.19 -9.06 13.58
CA CYS A 76 -23.87 -7.76 13.54
C CYS A 76 -24.37 -7.37 12.14
N GLU A 77 -24.07 -8.18 11.12
CA GLU A 77 -24.43 -7.99 9.71
C GLU A 77 -24.08 -6.59 9.14
N LYS A 78 -22.97 -6.02 9.60
CA LYS A 78 -22.52 -4.67 9.23
C LYS A 78 -21.00 -4.54 9.12
N PRO A 79 -20.48 -3.59 8.31
CA PRO A 79 -19.08 -3.21 8.35
C PRO A 79 -18.72 -2.58 9.71
N VAL A 80 -17.54 -2.92 10.21
CA VAL A 80 -16.94 -2.43 11.45
C VAL A 80 -15.46 -2.08 11.20
N PRO A 81 -14.89 -1.10 11.93
CA PRO A 81 -13.44 -0.88 11.91
C PRO A 81 -12.71 -2.09 12.49
N LEU A 82 -11.56 -2.43 11.91
CA LEU A 82 -10.69 -3.50 12.39
C LEU A 82 -9.25 -2.98 12.47
N PRO A 83 -8.81 -2.45 13.63
CA PRO A 83 -7.45 -1.91 13.80
C PRO A 83 -6.38 -2.97 13.59
N GLU A 84 -6.51 -4.13 14.25
CA GLU A 84 -5.65 -5.31 14.10
C GLU A 84 -6.47 -6.56 13.77
N ARG A 85 -5.88 -7.54 13.07
CA ARG A 85 -6.59 -8.77 12.65
C ARG A 85 -7.12 -9.63 13.81
N SER A 86 -6.57 -9.46 15.00
CA SER A 86 -6.93 -10.16 16.23
C SER A 86 -8.02 -9.47 17.04
N ASP A 87 -8.42 -8.24 16.69
CA ASP A 87 -9.40 -7.49 17.48
C ASP A 87 -10.81 -8.10 17.34
N PRO A 88 -11.61 -8.13 18.42
CA PRO A 88 -13.01 -8.51 18.36
C PRO A 88 -13.86 -7.45 17.65
N CYS A 89 -15.07 -7.82 17.25
CA CYS A 89 -16.06 -6.85 16.80
C CYS A 89 -16.36 -5.82 17.91
N PRO A 90 -16.18 -4.50 17.67
CA PRO A 90 -16.37 -3.47 18.70
C PRO A 90 -17.83 -3.31 19.18
N GLU A 91 -18.76 -4.05 18.58
CA GLU A 91 -20.21 -3.94 18.80
C GLU A 91 -20.81 -5.16 19.52
N CYS A 92 -20.18 -6.33 19.40
CA CYS A 92 -20.68 -7.59 19.99
C CYS A 92 -19.61 -8.46 20.65
N ASP A 93 -18.35 -8.03 20.66
CA ASP A 93 -17.17 -8.78 21.15
C ASP A 93 -16.88 -10.10 20.39
N GLY A 94 -17.68 -10.40 19.36
CA GLY A 94 -17.56 -11.61 18.54
C GLY A 94 -16.42 -11.53 17.53
N HIS A 95 -15.75 -12.66 17.30
CA HIS A 95 -14.61 -12.78 16.38
C HIS A 95 -15.01 -13.30 14.98
N GLN A 96 -16.31 -13.37 14.67
CA GLN A 96 -16.81 -13.74 13.34
C GLN A 96 -16.73 -12.55 12.37
N LEU A 97 -15.50 -12.14 12.06
CA LEU A 97 -15.17 -11.02 11.19
C LEU A 97 -14.59 -11.51 9.87
N MET A 98 -15.07 -10.95 8.76
CA MET A 98 -14.48 -11.13 7.43
C MET A 98 -13.79 -9.83 7.03
N VAL A 99 -12.48 -9.83 6.83
CA VAL A 99 -11.76 -8.61 6.42
C VAL A 99 -12.23 -8.16 5.04
N THR A 100 -12.53 -6.87 4.89
CA THR A 100 -13.08 -6.26 3.66
C THR A 100 -12.26 -5.09 3.14
N GLY A 101 -11.26 -4.60 3.88
CA GLY A 101 -10.36 -3.54 3.44
C GLY A 101 -9.18 -3.31 4.38
N GLY A 102 -8.15 -2.64 3.88
CA GLY A 102 -6.91 -2.38 4.60
C GLY A 102 -5.91 -3.54 4.54
N GLU A 103 -6.12 -4.56 3.70
CA GLU A 103 -5.09 -5.57 3.39
C GLU A 103 -4.19 -5.16 2.21
N GLU A 104 -4.64 -4.22 1.40
CA GLU A 104 -4.07 -3.95 0.08
C GLU A 104 -2.77 -3.13 0.10
N MET A 105 -1.88 -3.44 -0.85
CA MET A 105 -0.77 -2.58 -1.24
C MET A 105 -0.85 -2.31 -2.75
N ARG A 106 -0.85 -1.04 -3.16
CA ARG A 106 -0.90 -0.65 -4.59
C ARG A 106 -0.37 0.75 -4.85
N VAL A 107 0.22 0.96 -6.03
CA VAL A 107 0.43 2.31 -6.57
C VAL A 107 -0.94 2.90 -6.91
N LYS A 108 -1.27 4.05 -6.33
CA LYS A 108 -2.53 4.77 -6.53
C LYS A 108 -2.41 5.79 -7.64
N GLU A 109 -1.31 6.53 -7.68
CA GLU A 109 -1.10 7.65 -8.59
C GLU A 109 0.40 7.90 -8.82
N LEU A 110 0.75 8.44 -9.98
CA LEU A 110 2.09 8.89 -10.33
C LEU A 110 1.99 10.34 -10.83
N GLU A 111 2.71 11.26 -10.17
CA GLU A 111 2.91 12.61 -10.68
C GLU A 111 4.19 12.65 -11.52
N VAL A 112 4.09 13.16 -12.74
CA VAL A 112 5.17 13.12 -13.75
C VAL A 112 5.50 14.52 -14.28
N GLU A 113 6.61 14.64 -15.03
CA GLU A 113 6.95 15.84 -15.82
C GLU A 113 6.24 15.87 -17.18
#